data_AF-A0A938GBN8-F1
#
_entry.id   AF-A0A938GBN8-F1
#
_cell.length_a   1.000
_cell.length_b   1.000
_cell.length_c   1.000
_cell.angle_alpha   90.00
_cell.angle_beta   90.00
_cell.angle_gamma   90.00
#
_symmetry.space_group_name_H-M   'P 1'
#
loop_
_entity.id
_entity.type
_entity.pdbx_description
1 polymer ?
#
loop_
_entity_poly.entity_id
_entity_poly.type
_entity_poly.pdbx_seq_one_letter_code
_entity_poly.pdbx_strand_id
1 'polypeptide(L)'
;MATSAELDELVQCVRRVLPAQRQFTRLEQNLPAGIVEVTWHSRNFAVTPRLEVVELKGRTLVCTGASMLLQTALRTKERNNRMLSALIETLRMAEDSMRFNPERGFALLEDVKDTLLKSSGGARVSKPKESEAVAAS
;
A
#
# COMPACT_ATOMS: atom_id res chain seq x y z
N MET A 1 5.40 -11.69 22.61
CA MET A 1 4.66 -10.40 22.65
C MET A 1 5.66 -9.30 22.38
N ALA A 2 5.28 -8.26 21.62
CA ALA A 2 6.19 -7.15 21.34
C ALA A 2 6.49 -6.37 22.64
N THR A 3 7.73 -5.96 22.81
CA THR A 3 8.18 -5.13 23.94
C THR A 3 7.81 -3.66 23.68
N SER A 4 7.76 -2.85 24.75
CA SER A 4 7.57 -1.40 24.62
C SER A 4 8.62 -0.76 23.70
N ALA A 5 9.88 -1.20 23.82
CA ALA A 5 10.99 -0.69 23.01
C ALA A 5 10.80 -0.98 21.51
N GLU A 6 10.36 -2.19 21.14
CA GLU A 6 10.07 -2.55 19.75
C GLU A 6 8.93 -1.71 19.15
N LEU A 7 7.91 -1.39 19.96
CA LEU A 7 6.81 -0.53 19.51
C LEU A 7 7.23 0.94 19.41
N ASP A 8 8.11 1.42 20.28
CA ASP A 8 8.72 2.75 20.18
C ASP A 8 9.52 2.90 18.87
N GLU A 9 10.36 1.92 18.55
CA GLU A 9 11.11 1.90 17.28
C GLU A 9 10.17 1.90 16.07
N LEU A 10 9.07 1.15 16.14
CA LEU A 10 8.05 1.11 15.09
C LEU A 10 7.36 2.46 14.93
N VAL A 11 7.01 3.15 16.02
CA VAL A 11 6.44 4.51 15.98
C VAL A 11 7.41 5.47 15.27
N GLN A 12 8.71 5.41 15.58
CA GLN A 12 9.71 6.24 14.92
C GLN A 12 9.87 5.87 13.43
N CYS A 13 9.75 4.59 13.08
CA CYS A 13 9.72 4.14 11.69
C CYS A 13 8.53 4.75 10.93
N VAL A 14 7.32 4.64 11.47
CA VAL A 14 6.10 5.21 10.88
C VAL A 14 6.22 6.72 10.71
N ARG A 15 6.74 7.45 11.71
CA ARG A 15 6.94 8.91 11.64
C ARG A 15 7.89 9.33 10.52
N ARG A 16 8.96 8.55 10.27
CA ARG A 16 9.92 8.84 9.19
C ARG A 16 9.29 8.65 7.80
N VAL A 17 8.43 7.64 7.66
CA VAL A 17 7.83 7.28 6.37
C VAL A 17 6.62 8.17 6.01
N LEU A 18 5.88 8.64 7.01
CA LEU A 18 4.73 9.52 6.83
C LEU A 18 5.07 10.93 7.37
N PRO A 19 5.87 11.74 6.64
CA PRO A 19 6.52 12.95 7.17
C PRO A 19 5.57 14.11 7.49
N ALA A 20 4.29 14.04 7.09
CA ALA A 20 3.33 15.10 7.37
C ALA A 20 2.68 14.92 8.75
N GLN A 21 3.33 15.44 9.80
CA GLN A 21 2.82 15.39 11.19
C GLN A 21 1.40 15.95 11.35
N ARG A 22 0.95 16.83 10.44
CA ARG A 22 -0.41 17.41 10.41
C ARG A 22 -1.49 16.49 9.80
N GLN A 23 -1.11 15.31 9.28
CA GLN A 23 -2.03 14.33 8.70
C GLN A 23 -2.31 13.12 9.62
N PHE A 24 -1.63 13.04 10.77
CA PHE A 24 -1.97 12.05 11.78
C PHE A 24 -3.10 12.60 12.63
N THR A 25 -4.22 11.88 12.66
CA THR A 25 -5.23 12.09 13.70
C THR A 25 -4.91 11.25 14.94
N ARG A 26 -4.15 10.15 14.78
CA ARG A 26 -3.77 9.23 15.87
C ARG A 26 -2.53 8.42 15.49
N LEU A 27 -1.57 8.29 16.41
CA LEU A 27 -0.41 7.38 16.31
C LEU A 27 -0.10 6.89 17.72
N GLU A 28 -0.60 5.71 18.06
CA GLU A 28 -0.59 5.17 19.42
C GLU A 28 -0.12 3.73 19.47
N GLN A 29 0.52 3.36 20.58
CA GLN A 29 0.90 1.97 20.83
C GLN A 29 -0.26 1.24 21.47
N ASN A 30 -0.53 0.02 21.00
CA ASN A 30 -1.44 -0.90 21.63
C ASN A 30 -0.61 -2.07 22.19
N LEU A 31 -0.08 -1.88 23.41
CA LEU A 31 0.77 -2.86 24.10
C LEU A 31 0.09 -4.23 24.25
N PRO A 32 -1.20 -4.34 24.66
CA PRO A 32 -1.87 -5.64 24.73
C PRO A 32 -1.92 -6.40 23.41
N ALA A 33 -2.11 -5.68 22.29
CA ALA A 33 -2.17 -6.28 20.95
C ALA A 33 -0.79 -6.39 20.28
N GLY A 34 0.25 -5.75 20.81
CA GLY A 34 1.60 -5.74 20.24
C GLY A 34 1.68 -5.05 18.88
N ILE A 35 0.91 -3.97 18.67
CA ILE A 35 0.84 -3.23 17.40
C ILE A 35 0.95 -1.72 17.64
N VAL A 36 1.15 -0.98 16.56
CA VAL A 36 0.98 0.48 16.50
C VAL A 36 -0.27 0.79 15.68
N GLU A 37 -1.18 1.55 16.26
CA GLU A 37 -2.37 2.08 15.58
C GLU A 37 -2.05 3.44 14.94
N VAL A 38 -2.37 3.58 13.66
CA VAL A 38 -2.16 4.79 12.86
C VAL A 38 -3.47 5.23 12.25
N THR A 39 -3.86 6.48 12.44
CA THR A 39 -4.90 7.12 11.64
C THR A 39 -4.25 8.02 10.60
N TRP A 40 -4.39 7.68 9.33
CA TRP A 40 -3.86 8.43 8.18
C TRP A 40 -4.94 8.61 7.12
N HIS A 41 -5.19 9.85 6.68
CA HIS A 41 -6.27 10.21 5.74
C HIS A 41 -7.65 9.63 6.13
N SER A 42 -8.03 9.78 7.41
CA SER A 42 -9.31 9.28 7.98
C SER A 42 -9.47 7.75 7.93
N ARG A 43 -8.38 7.01 7.73
CA ARG A 43 -8.34 5.54 7.79
C ARG A 43 -7.49 5.08 8.95
N ASN A 44 -7.91 4.02 9.60
CA ASN A 44 -7.20 3.44 10.73
C ASN A 44 -6.40 2.23 10.26
N PHE A 45 -5.17 2.11 10.69
CA PHE A 45 -4.25 1.03 10.35
C PHE A 45 -3.67 0.43 11.62
N ALA A 46 -3.50 -0.88 11.63
CA ALA A 46 -2.67 -1.58 12.59
C ALA A 46 -1.37 -1.99 11.91
N VAL A 47 -0.25 -1.63 12.52
CA VAL A 47 1.09 -1.96 12.05
C VAL A 47 1.76 -2.89 13.06
N THR A 48 2.21 -4.05 12.61
CA THR A 48 2.94 -5.00 13.46
C THR A 48 4.44 -4.71 13.45
N PRO A 49 5.22 -5.23 14.43
CA PRO A 49 6.68 -5.13 14.43
C PRO A 49 7.34 -5.73 13.17
N ARG A 50 6.66 -6.65 12.49
CA ARG A 50 7.11 -7.24 11.21
C ARG A 50 6.78 -6.37 10.00
N LEU A 51 6.32 -5.13 10.22
CA LEU A 51 5.87 -4.21 9.18
C LEU A 51 4.77 -4.80 8.32
N GLU A 52 3.88 -5.59 8.92
CA GLU A 52 2.62 -5.97 8.29
C GLU A 52 1.60 -4.89 8.62
N VAL A 53 0.83 -4.47 7.62
CA VAL A 53 -0.14 -3.40 7.76
C VAL A 53 -1.52 -3.91 7.36
N VAL A 54 -2.51 -3.63 8.20
CA VAL A 54 -3.92 -3.90 7.90
C VAL A 54 -4.76 -2.68 8.24
N GLU A 55 -5.81 -2.42 7.45
CA GLU A 55 -6.78 -1.36 7.71
C GLU A 55 -7.86 -1.85 8.68
N LEU A 56 -8.11 -1.08 9.73
CA LEU A 56 -9.15 -1.29 10.74
C LEU A 56 -10.45 -0.63 10.28
N LYS A 57 -11.43 -1.44 9.86
CA LYS A 57 -12.79 -1.00 9.51
C LYS A 57 -13.78 -1.54 10.53
N GLY A 58 -14.11 -0.73 11.54
CA GLY A 58 -14.91 -1.17 12.67
C GLY A 58 -14.19 -2.26 13.47
N ARG A 59 -14.73 -3.49 13.47
CA ARG A 59 -14.11 -4.67 14.11
C ARG A 59 -13.35 -5.57 13.15
N THR A 60 -13.26 -5.19 11.87
CA THR A 60 -12.68 -6.02 10.82
C THR A 60 -11.30 -5.52 10.43
N LEU A 61 -10.35 -6.45 10.28
CA LEU A 61 -9.03 -6.20 9.70
C LEU A 61 -9.10 -6.51 8.21
N VAL A 62 -8.74 -5.53 7.38
CA VAL A 62 -8.78 -5.67 5.92
C VAL A 62 -7.42 -5.33 5.34
N CYS A 63 -6.88 -6.19 4.48
CA CYS A 63 -5.75 -5.82 3.64
C CYS A 63 -6.30 -5.00 2.45
N THR A 64 -6.05 -3.70 2.44
CA THR A 64 -6.45 -2.82 1.33
C THR A 64 -5.23 -2.34 0.55
N GLY A 65 -5.45 -1.73 -0.62
CA GLY A 65 -4.36 -1.07 -1.36
C GLY A 65 -3.63 -0.03 -0.52
N ALA A 66 -4.33 0.68 0.38
CA ALA A 66 -3.69 1.63 1.30
C ALA A 66 -2.81 0.92 2.34
N SER A 67 -3.26 -0.24 2.86
CA SER A 67 -2.44 -1.09 3.72
C SER A 67 -1.16 -1.55 3.01
N MET A 68 -1.29 -2.02 1.76
CA MET A 68 -0.15 -2.45 0.95
C MET A 68 0.82 -1.32 0.63
N LEU A 69 0.31 -0.12 0.35
CA LEU A 69 1.14 1.06 0.10
C LEU A 69 1.94 1.46 1.34
N LEU A 70 1.28 1.53 2.51
CA LEU A 70 1.94 1.84 3.76
C LEU A 70 2.97 0.75 4.15
N GLN A 71 2.61 -0.52 3.97
CA GLN A 71 3.52 -1.65 4.17
C GLN A 71 4.76 -1.55 3.27
N THR A 72 4.57 -1.25 1.98
CA THR A 72 5.67 -1.04 1.03
C THR A 72 6.55 0.13 1.46
N ALA A 73 5.93 1.26 1.84
CA ALA A 73 6.65 2.44 2.27
C ALA A 73 7.50 2.18 3.54
N LEU A 74 6.96 1.45 4.52
CA LEU A 74 7.68 1.04 5.72
C LEU A 74 8.84 0.07 5.44
N ARG A 75 8.69 -0.78 4.43
CA ARG A 75 9.71 -1.79 4.07
C ARG A 75 10.82 -1.25 3.19
N THR A 76 10.67 -0.08 2.56
CA THR A 76 11.68 0.41 1.63
C THR A 76 12.67 1.38 2.29
N LYS A 77 13.96 1.06 2.27
CA LYS A 77 15.05 1.98 2.65
C LYS A 77 15.37 2.92 1.45
N GLU A 78 14.97 4.19 1.58
CA GLU A 78 15.47 5.39 0.89
C GLU A 78 15.28 5.60 -0.63
N ARG A 79 15.13 4.59 -1.51
CA ARG A 79 15.01 4.84 -2.98
C ARG A 79 13.57 5.10 -3.49
N ASN A 80 12.54 4.73 -2.72
CA ASN A 80 11.15 4.66 -3.20
C ASN A 80 10.33 5.96 -3.09
N ASN A 81 10.80 7.05 -2.49
CA ASN A 81 9.97 8.25 -2.35
C ASN A 81 9.50 8.84 -3.69
N ARG A 82 10.34 8.81 -4.73
CA ARG A 82 9.95 9.28 -6.07
C ARG A 82 8.99 8.32 -6.76
N MET A 83 9.25 7.03 -6.67
CA MET A 83 8.40 6.00 -7.28
C MET A 83 7.04 5.92 -6.61
N LEU A 84 6.98 5.97 -5.27
CA LEU A 84 5.75 6.00 -4.49
C LEU A 84 4.94 7.27 -4.81
N SER A 85 5.59 8.43 -4.93
CA SER A 85 4.92 9.67 -5.33
C SER A 85 4.32 9.57 -6.74
N ALA A 86 5.07 9.02 -7.69
CA ALA A 86 4.58 8.78 -9.05
C ALA A 86 3.40 7.79 -9.07
N LEU A 87 3.45 6.72 -8.28
CA LEU A 87 2.35 5.75 -8.15
C LEU A 87 1.09 6.40 -7.56
N ILE A 88 1.25 7.24 -6.53
CA ILE A 88 0.13 7.98 -5.93
C ILE A 88 -0.47 8.95 -6.94
N GLU A 89 0.34 9.63 -7.74
CA GLU A 89 -0.12 10.52 -8.81
C GLU A 89 -0.88 9.75 -9.88
N THR A 90 -0.35 8.62 -10.35
CA THR A 90 -1.04 7.74 -11.31
C THR A 90 -2.37 7.21 -10.75
N LEU A 91 -2.43 6.88 -9.45
CA LEU A 91 -3.68 6.47 -8.79
C LEU A 91 -4.72 7.59 -8.74
N ARG A 92 -4.29 8.84 -8.50
CA ARG A 92 -5.19 10.01 -8.57
C ARG A 92 -5.70 10.24 -9.99
N MET A 93 -4.82 10.15 -10.99
CA MET A 93 -5.20 10.23 -12.39
C MET A 93 -6.16 9.12 -12.80
N ALA A 94 -5.97 7.91 -12.26
CA ALA A 94 -6.88 6.79 -12.47
C ALA A 94 -8.25 7.10 -11.86
N GLU A 95 -8.31 7.55 -10.60
CA GLU A 95 -9.55 7.95 -9.92
C GLU A 95 -10.31 9.04 -10.70
N ASP A 96 -9.62 10.09 -11.16
CA ASP A 96 -10.21 11.14 -11.97
C ASP A 96 -10.71 10.60 -13.31
N SER A 97 -9.93 9.72 -13.95
CA SER A 97 -10.29 9.09 -15.22
C SER A 97 -11.49 8.15 -15.06
N MET A 98 -11.66 7.48 -13.93
CA MET A 98 -12.79 6.56 -13.72
C MET A 98 -14.17 7.23 -13.83
N ARG A 99 -14.24 8.56 -13.67
CA ARG A 99 -15.50 9.33 -13.81
C ARG A 99 -15.84 9.69 -15.25
N PHE A 100 -14.84 9.86 -16.11
CA PHE A 100 -15.03 10.42 -17.47
C PHE A 100 -14.55 9.48 -18.59
N ASN A 101 -13.61 8.59 -18.30
CA ASN A 101 -13.04 7.59 -19.20
C ASN A 101 -12.56 6.36 -18.38
N PRO A 102 -13.49 5.44 -18.04
CA PRO A 102 -13.20 4.27 -17.21
C PRO A 102 -12.11 3.35 -17.78
N GLU A 103 -12.06 3.16 -19.09
CA GLU A 103 -11.04 2.32 -19.74
C GLU A 103 -9.62 2.83 -19.48
N ARG A 104 -9.43 4.15 -19.60
CA ARG A 104 -8.16 4.79 -19.23
C ARG A 104 -7.88 4.67 -17.73
N GLY A 105 -8.91 4.80 -16.89
CA GLY A 105 -8.80 4.58 -15.45
C GLY A 105 -8.29 3.18 -15.11
N PHE A 106 -8.88 2.14 -15.72
CA PHE A 106 -8.43 0.76 -15.53
C PHE A 106 -7.02 0.51 -16.05
N ALA A 107 -6.65 1.06 -17.22
CA ALA A 107 -5.29 0.94 -17.75
C ALA A 107 -4.24 1.53 -16.80
N LEU A 108 -4.51 2.70 -16.20
CA LEU A 108 -3.62 3.32 -15.22
C LEU A 108 -3.51 2.49 -13.93
N LEU A 109 -4.58 1.82 -13.52
CA LEU A 109 -4.55 0.89 -12.38
C LEU A 109 -3.73 -0.37 -12.69
N GLU A 110 -3.78 -0.87 -13.92
CA GLU A 110 -2.93 -1.98 -14.36
C GLU A 110 -1.45 -1.61 -14.36
N ASP A 111 -1.09 -0.41 -14.81
CA ASP A 111 0.28 0.08 -14.78
C ASP A 111 0.83 0.21 -13.35
N VAL A 112 -0.03 0.66 -12.42
CA VAL A 112 0.31 0.71 -10.98
C VAL A 112 0.51 -0.70 -10.43
N LYS A 113 -0.39 -1.65 -10.74
CA LYS A 113 -0.28 -3.06 -10.36
C LYS A 113 1.04 -3.67 -10.85
N ASP A 114 1.36 -3.49 -12.12
CA ASP A 114 2.58 -4.02 -12.74
C ASP A 114 3.85 -3.43 -12.14
N THR A 115 3.83 -2.13 -11.85
CA THR A 115 4.97 -1.44 -11.22
C THR A 115 5.18 -1.95 -9.80
N LEU A 116 4.11 -2.14 -9.02
CA LEU A 116 4.19 -2.71 -7.67
C LEU A 116 4.71 -4.16 -7.69
N LEU A 117 4.25 -4.99 -8.62
CA LEU A 117 4.71 -6.37 -8.77
C LEU A 117 6.22 -6.46 -9.12
N LYS A 118 6.68 -5.61 -10.04
CA LYS A 118 8.12 -5.50 -10.39
C LYS A 118 8.95 -5.04 -9.20
N SER A 119 8.42 -4.13 -8.39
CA SER A 119 9.11 -3.55 -7.22
C SER A 119 9.21 -4.52 -6.05
N SER A 120 8.25 -5.44 -5.92
CA SER A 120 8.20 -6.43 -4.83
C SER A 120 8.98 -7.72 -5.12
N GLY A 121 9.74 -7.78 -6.22
CA GLY A 121 10.45 -9.00 -6.65
C GLY A 121 9.54 -10.10 -7.19
N GLY A 122 8.28 -9.79 -7.51
CA GLY A 122 7.34 -10.72 -8.12
C GLY A 122 7.71 -10.96 -9.58
N ALA A 123 7.91 -12.23 -9.95
CA ALA A 123 8.17 -12.64 -11.32
C ALA A 123 7.11 -12.10 -12.29
N ARG A 124 7.53 -11.78 -13.53
CA ARG A 124 6.64 -11.46 -14.64
C ARG A 124 5.53 -12.50 -14.71
N VAL A 125 4.27 -12.09 -14.61
CA VAL A 125 3.16 -12.88 -15.16
C VAL A 125 3.33 -12.78 -16.67
N SER A 126 4.00 -13.78 -17.24
CA SER A 126 4.04 -14.01 -18.67
C SER A 126 2.60 -14.01 -19.19
N LYS A 127 2.30 -13.13 -20.16
CA LYS A 127 1.03 -13.19 -20.90
C LYS A 127 0.78 -14.64 -21.33
N PRO A 128 -0.45 -15.15 -21.24
CA PRO A 128 -0.77 -16.42 -21.88
C PRO A 128 -0.47 -16.28 -23.38
N LYS A 129 0.29 -17.23 -23.94
CA LYS A 129 0.35 -17.42 -25.38
C LYS A 129 -1.07 -17.78 -25.83
N GLU A 130 -1.72 -16.90 -26.59
CA GLU A 130 -2.83 -17.30 -27.45
C GLU A 130 -2.26 -18.29 -28.47
N SER A 131 -2.39 -19.59 -28.18
CA SER A 131 -2.47 -20.63 -29.18
C SER A 131 -3.93 -21.06 -29.23
N GLU A 132 -4.66 -20.59 -30.24
CA GLU A 132 -5.63 -21.38 -31.01
C GLU A 132 -6.19 -20.53 -32.15
N ALA A 133 -5.49 -20.57 -33.28
CA ALA A 133 -6.13 -20.41 -34.58
C ALA A 133 -6.63 -21.79 -35.01
N VAL A 134 -7.88 -22.13 -34.67
CA VAL A 134 -8.64 -23.19 -35.33
C VAL A 134 -9.93 -22.56 -35.83
N ALA A 135 -9.94 -22.24 -37.13
CA ALA A 135 -11.09 -22.33 -38.04
C ALA A 135 -10.77 -21.53 -39.31
N ALA A 136 -10.12 -22.19 -40.28
CA ALA A 136 -10.32 -21.85 -41.68
C ALA A 136 -11.05 -23.03 -42.31
N SER A 137 -12.24 -22.71 -42.83
CA SER A 137 -13.13 -23.55 -43.62
C SER A 137 -12.48 -24.06 -44.90
#